data_AF-A0A0E0CS58-F1
#
_entry.id   AF-A0A0E0CS58-F1
#
_cell.length_a   1.000
_cell.length_b   1.000
_cell.length_c   1.000
_cell.angle_alpha   90.00
_cell.angle_beta   90.00
_cell.angle_gamma   90.00
#
_symmetry.space_group_name_H-M   'P 1'
#
loop_
_entity.id
_entity.type
_entity.pdbx_description
1 polymer ?
#
loop_
_entity_poly.entity_id
_entity_poly.type
_entity_poly.pdbx_seq_one_letter_code
_entity_poly.pdbx_strand_id
1 'polypeptide(L)'
;MRTVQLLLVAIALMSLSSVMVARSAEISALTPNCSSVILNPGKACSAAECSADCSRMYKGNGTCFGPVGCDCEYCPSASATTATGSRN
;
A
#
# COMPACT_ATOMS: atom_id res chain seq x y z
N MET A 1 -52.92 -26.07 6.75
CA MET A 1 -51.84 -26.86 6.09
C MET A 1 -51.25 -26.21 4.85
N ARG A 2 -52.01 -25.45 4.01
CA ARG A 2 -51.46 -24.77 2.81
C ARG A 2 -50.48 -23.62 3.09
N THR A 3 -50.71 -22.85 4.16
CA THR A 3 -49.84 -21.71 4.53
C THR A 3 -48.48 -22.14 5.05
N VAL A 4 -48.42 -23.27 5.76
CA VAL A 4 -47.17 -23.86 6.27
C VAL A 4 -46.28 -24.35 5.11
N GLN A 5 -46.89 -24.93 4.07
CA GLN A 5 -46.19 -25.35 2.85
C GLN A 5 -45.58 -24.16 2.11
N LEU A 6 -46.29 -23.03 2.03
CA LEU A 6 -45.80 -21.81 1.37
C LEU A 6 -44.61 -21.18 2.13
N LEU A 7 -44.64 -21.21 3.46
CA LEU A 7 -43.54 -20.76 4.31
C LEU A 7 -42.26 -21.58 4.10
N LEU A 8 -42.38 -22.91 4.00
CA LEU A 8 -41.25 -23.81 3.78
C LEU A 8 -40.56 -23.56 2.42
N VAL A 9 -41.34 -23.31 1.36
CA VAL A 9 -40.80 -23.01 0.03
C VAL A 9 -40.05 -21.68 0.00
N ALA A 10 -40.55 -20.65 0.70
CA ALA A 10 -39.90 -19.35 0.78
C ALA A 10 -38.55 -19.40 1.51
N ILE A 11 -38.44 -20.21 2.57
CA ILE A 11 -37.19 -20.39 3.32
C ILE A 11 -36.13 -21.11 2.48
N ALA A 12 -36.53 -22.12 1.70
CA ALA A 12 -35.61 -22.85 0.82
C ALA A 12 -34.96 -21.95 -0.25
N LEU A 13 -35.73 -21.02 -0.84
CA LEU A 13 -35.25 -20.12 -1.90
C LEU A 13 -34.22 -19.07 -1.41
N MET A 14 -34.25 -18.70 -0.13
CA MET A 14 -33.32 -17.71 0.43
C MET A 14 -31.91 -18.25 0.71
N SER A 15 -31.70 -19.57 0.55
CA SER A 15 -30.45 -20.25 0.92
C SER A 15 -29.37 -20.25 -0.19
N LEU A 16 -29.71 -19.86 -1.43
CA LEU A 16 -28.80 -19.99 -2.58
C LEU A 16 -27.90 -18.76 -2.84
N SER A 17 -28.07 -17.66 -2.10
CA SER A 17 -27.50 -16.36 -2.50
C SER A 17 -26.16 -15.99 -1.87
N SER A 18 -25.50 -16.88 -1.14
CA SER A 18 -24.38 -16.46 -0.27
C SER A 18 -23.16 -17.37 -0.33
N VAL A 19 -22.67 -17.66 -1.53
CA VAL A 19 -21.25 -18.01 -1.69
C VAL A 19 -20.67 -17.24 -2.87
N MET A 20 -20.73 -15.90 -2.78
CA MET A 20 -19.68 -15.12 -3.43
C MET A 20 -18.41 -15.39 -2.63
N VAL A 21 -17.63 -16.37 -3.09
CA VAL A 21 -16.22 -16.46 -2.73
C VAL A 21 -15.63 -15.15 -3.22
N ALA A 22 -15.55 -14.17 -2.31
CA ALA A 22 -14.57 -13.12 -2.42
C ALA A 22 -13.24 -13.84 -2.41
N ARG A 23 -12.77 -14.24 -3.60
CA ARG A 23 -11.36 -14.38 -3.83
C ARG A 23 -10.85 -12.99 -3.51
N SER A 24 -10.31 -12.85 -2.30
CA SER A 24 -9.34 -11.84 -1.98
C SER A 24 -8.33 -11.96 -3.12
N ALA A 25 -8.48 -11.12 -4.13
CA ALA A 25 -7.38 -10.84 -5.01
C ALA A 25 -6.33 -10.33 -4.03
N GLU A 26 -5.36 -11.17 -3.72
CA GLU A 26 -4.09 -10.68 -3.25
C GLU A 26 -3.58 -9.83 -4.41
N ILE A 27 -4.04 -8.58 -4.44
CA ILE A 27 -3.33 -7.49 -5.07
C ILE A 27 -2.09 -7.39 -4.18
N SER A 28 -1.13 -8.31 -4.37
CA SER A 28 0.27 -7.95 -4.26
C SER A 28 0.41 -6.85 -5.30
N ALA A 29 0.07 -5.63 -4.88
CA ALA A 29 0.36 -4.47 -5.66
C ALA A 29 1.85 -4.62 -5.97
N LEU A 30 2.20 -4.64 -7.25
CA LEU A 30 3.58 -4.46 -7.69
C LEU A 30 4.01 -3.02 -7.35
N THR A 31 3.65 -2.50 -6.18
CA THR A 31 4.28 -1.34 -5.60
C THR A 31 5.73 -1.75 -5.42
N PRO A 32 6.67 -1.10 -6.12
CA PRO A 32 8.07 -1.33 -5.86
C PRO A 32 8.30 -1.11 -4.35
N ASN A 33 9.21 -1.87 -3.75
CA ASN A 33 9.53 -1.76 -2.33
C ASN A 33 10.16 -0.38 -2.06
N CYS A 34 9.33 0.66 -1.98
CA CYS A 34 9.75 2.02 -1.73
C CYS A 34 10.19 2.13 -0.28
N SER A 35 11.27 2.85 -0.08
CA SER A 35 11.86 3.15 1.22
C SER A 35 11.84 4.65 1.43
N SER A 36 11.84 5.07 2.69
CA SER A 36 11.97 6.47 3.06
C SER A 36 13.23 6.71 3.88
N VAL A 37 13.82 7.89 3.73
CA VAL A 37 14.97 8.35 4.52
C VAL A 37 14.80 9.81 4.89
N ILE A 38 15.15 10.14 6.13
CA ILE A 38 15.11 11.52 6.60
C ILE A 38 16.41 12.23 6.22
N LEU A 39 16.29 13.25 5.37
CA LEU A 39 17.38 14.16 5.03
C LEU A 39 17.37 15.36 5.97
N ASN A 40 18.57 15.81 6.33
CA ASN A 40 18.80 17.02 7.13
C ASN A 40 17.94 17.07 8.42
N PRO A 41 18.04 16.06 9.31
CA PRO A 41 17.21 16.00 10.50
C PRO A 41 17.38 17.26 11.38
N GLY A 42 16.25 17.82 11.81
CA GLY A 42 16.20 19.02 12.66
C GLY A 42 16.65 20.33 11.98
N LYS A 43 16.83 20.33 10.66
CA LYS A 43 17.09 21.56 9.87
C LYS A 43 15.81 22.07 9.24
N ALA A 44 15.72 23.39 9.05
CA ALA A 44 14.61 24.01 8.35
C ALA A 44 14.42 23.36 6.97
N CYS A 45 13.19 23.02 6.63
CA CYS A 45 12.90 22.36 5.36
C CYS A 45 12.44 23.37 4.31
N SER A 46 13.21 23.48 3.22
CA SER A 46 12.76 24.10 1.98
C SER A 46 12.24 23.00 1.05
N ALA A 47 11.00 23.13 0.57
CA ALA A 47 10.40 22.12 -0.30
C ALA A 47 11.18 21.92 -1.61
N ALA A 48 11.70 23.01 -2.18
CA ALA A 48 12.50 22.97 -3.41
C ALA A 48 13.84 22.24 -3.19
N GLU A 49 14.54 22.54 -2.09
CA GLU A 49 15.81 21.88 -1.75
C GLU A 49 15.58 20.42 -1.39
N CYS A 50 14.56 20.12 -0.59
CA CYS A 50 14.20 18.76 -0.19
C CYS A 50 13.91 17.87 -1.41
N SER A 51 13.10 18.34 -2.35
CA SER A 51 12.80 17.62 -3.60
C SER A 51 14.05 17.45 -4.46
N ALA A 52 14.86 18.50 -4.64
CA ALA A 52 16.09 18.45 -5.44
C ALA A 52 17.14 17.50 -4.85
N ASP A 53 17.33 17.52 -3.53
CA ASP A 53 18.28 16.67 -2.83
C ASP A 53 17.86 15.21 -2.88
N CYS A 54 16.58 14.92 -2.62
CA CYS A 54 16.04 13.57 -2.70
C CYS A 54 16.14 13.00 -4.13
N SER A 55 15.78 13.79 -5.15
CA SER A 55 15.92 13.39 -6.56
C SER A 55 17.38 13.17 -6.96
N ARG A 56 18.29 14.00 -6.47
CA ARG A 56 19.73 13.87 -6.75
C ARG A 56 20.34 12.62 -6.13
N MET A 57 20.02 12.33 -4.87
CA MET A 57 20.64 11.25 -4.09
C MET A 57 19.99 9.88 -4.35
N TYR A 58 18.66 9.85 -4.44
CA TYR A 58 17.90 8.59 -4.44
C TYR A 58 17.01 8.41 -5.67
N LYS A 59 16.97 9.39 -6.60
CA LYS A 59 15.98 9.44 -7.69
C LYS A 59 14.54 9.34 -7.17
N GLY A 60 14.34 9.81 -5.94
CA GLY A 60 13.06 9.81 -5.23
C GLY A 60 12.37 11.17 -5.26
N ASN A 61 11.31 11.28 -4.44
CA ASN A 61 10.56 12.50 -4.21
C ASN A 61 10.69 12.94 -2.75
N GLY A 62 11.20 14.16 -2.54
CA GLY A 62 11.39 14.74 -1.21
C GLY A 62 10.20 15.61 -0.80
N THR A 63 9.70 15.43 0.42
CA THR A 63 8.62 16.21 1.02
C THR A 63 9.01 16.70 2.41
N CYS A 64 8.72 17.96 2.74
CA CYS A 64 8.92 18.46 4.09
C CYS A 64 7.89 17.88 5.07
N PHE A 65 8.34 17.32 6.19
CA PHE A 65 7.44 16.91 7.28
C PHE A 65 7.45 17.98 8.39
N GLY A 66 6.69 19.04 8.17
CA GLY A 66 6.64 20.19 9.08
C GLY A 66 7.74 21.24 8.81
N PRO A 67 8.01 22.17 9.75
CA PRO A 67 8.96 23.26 9.53
C PRO A 67 10.43 22.77 9.50
N VAL A 68 10.69 21.57 10.03
CA VAL A 68 12.01 20.96 10.08
C VAL A 68 11.98 19.51 9.61
N GLY A 69 12.97 19.12 8.81
CA GLY A 69 13.11 17.76 8.29
C GLY A 69 12.50 17.55 6.90
N CYS A 70 13.25 16.83 6.07
CA CYS A 70 12.88 16.43 4.73
C CYS A 70 12.74 14.90 4.70
N ASP A 71 11.57 14.40 4.34
CA ASP A 71 11.31 12.98 4.11
C ASP A 71 11.51 12.67 2.62
N CYS A 72 12.43 11.76 2.31
CA CYS A 72 12.75 11.38 0.95
C CYS A 72 12.27 9.96 0.68
N GLU A 73 11.17 9.83 -0.07
CA GLU A 73 10.65 8.54 -0.53
C GLU A 73 11.31 8.17 -1.86
N TYR A 74 11.84 6.96 -1.95
CA TYR A 74 12.46 6.45 -3.16
C TYR A 74 12.21 4.96 -3.33
N CYS A 75 12.07 4.54 -4.58
CA CYS A 75 11.87 3.13 -4.91
C CYS A 75 13.12 2.64 -5.65
N PRO A 76 13.97 1.81 -5.02
CA PRO A 76 15.13 1.26 -5.70
C PRO A 76 14.67 0.50 -6.95
N SER A 77 15.34 0.76 -8.07
CA SER A 77 15.09 0.03 -9.32
C SER A 77 15.17 -1.48 -9.05
N ALA A 78 14.27 -2.27 -9.63
CA ALA A 78 14.19 -3.73 -9.39
C ALA A 78 15.54 -4.48 -9.55
N SER A 79 16.49 -3.90 -10.28
CA SER A 79 17.88 -4.36 -10.43
C SER A 79 18.71 -4.37 -9.13
N ALA A 80 18.29 -3.65 -8.08
CA ALA A 80 19.01 -3.55 -6.80
C ALA A 80 18.51 -4.54 -5.73
N THR A 81 17.45 -5.30 -5.99
CA THR A 81 16.81 -6.19 -4.98
C THR A 81 17.36 -7.63 -4.98
N THR A 82 18.54 -7.90 -5.55
CA THR A 82 19.14 -9.25 -5.51
C THR A 82 20.13 -9.43 -4.34
N ALA A 83 20.31 -8.45 -3.46
CA ALA A 83 21.24 -8.58 -2.35
C ALA A 83 20.68 -7.93 -1.08
N THR A 84 19.74 -8.60 -0.41
CA THR A 84 19.71 -8.75 1.07
C THR A 84 18.44 -9.50 1.49
N GLY A 85 18.60 -10.78 1.80
CA GLY A 85 17.91 -11.42 2.92
C GLY A 85 16.45 -11.82 2.77
N SER A 86 16.20 -13.05 2.30
CA SER A 86 15.16 -13.89 2.89
C SER A 86 15.79 -15.21 3.32
N ARG A 87 16.04 -15.30 4.62
CA ARG A 87 16.56 -16.48 5.31
C ARG A 87 15.64 -16.71 6.52
N ASN A 88 14.62 -17.54 6.34
CA ASN A 88 14.07 -18.46 7.34
C ASN A 88 13.17 -19.46 6.63
#